data_AF-A0A2A4XMI6-F1
#
_entry.id   AF-A0A2A4XMI6-F1
#
_cell.length_a   1.000
_cell.length_b   1.000
_cell.length_c   1.000
_cell.angle_alpha   90.00
_cell.angle_beta   90.00
_cell.angle_gamma   90.00
#
_symmetry.space_group_name_H-M   'P 1'
#
loop_
_entity.id
_entity.type
_entity.pdbx_description
1 polymer ?
#
loop_
_entity_poly.entity_id
_entity_poly.type
_entity_poly.pdbx_seq_one_letter_code
_entity_poly.pdbx_strand_id
1 'polypeptide(L)' 'MRKILLELCDEHWLSRTQLAQFVQRNPEDLRHRYINPMVSEGVLRLRYPETPNRTDQVYRAVVVSNSNSADE' A
#
# COMPACT_ATOMS: atom_id res chain seq x y z
N MET A 1 1.56 0.95 11.86
CA MET A 1 1.94 0.24 10.61
C MET A 1 1.01 0.57 9.46
N ARG A 2 -0.31 0.31 9.56
CA ARG A 2 -1.27 0.63 8.49
C ARG A 2 -1.16 2.06 7.95
N LYS A 3 -1.07 3.06 8.85
CA LYS A 3 -0.90 4.48 8.47
C LYS A 3 0.37 4.73 7.64
N ILE A 4 1.52 4.23 8.09
CA ILE A 4 2.80 4.31 7.36
C ILE A 4 2.69 3.67 5.96
N LEU A 5 2.01 2.52 5.84
CA LEU A 5 1.80 1.88 4.54
C LEU A 5 0.92 2.74 3.63
N LEU A 6 -0.09 3.42 4.16
CA LEU A 6 -0.92 4.35 3.38
C LEU A 6 -0.13 5.58 2.94
N GLU A 7 0.64 6.19 3.84
CA GLU A 7 1.50 7.35 3.54
C GLU A 7 2.52 7.02 2.45
N LEU A 8 3.15 5.83 2.50
CA LEU A 8 4.05 5.36 1.44
C LEU A 8 3.33 5.09 0.11
N CYS A 9 2.11 4.55 0.16
CA CYS A 9 1.32 4.20 -1.02
C CYS A 9 0.49 5.37 -1.56
N ASP A 10 0.61 6.58 -1.03
CA ASP A 10 -0.25 7.70 -1.40
C ASP A 10 0.11 8.26 -2.78
N GLU A 11 1.37 8.65 -2.96
CA GLU A 11 1.86 9.22 -4.22
C GLU A 11 2.35 8.18 -5.24
N HIS A 12 2.68 6.97 -4.78
CA HIS A 12 3.36 5.98 -5.61
C HIS A 12 2.73 4.60 -5.56
N TRP A 13 2.75 3.93 -6.72
CA TRP A 13 2.44 2.51 -6.81
C TRP A 13 3.61 1.70 -6.27
N LEU A 14 3.43 1.10 -5.10
CA LEU A 14 4.47 0.32 -4.45
C LEU A 14 4.17 -1.17 -4.51
N SER A 15 5.19 -1.95 -4.86
CA SER A 15 5.12 -3.41 -4.77
C SER A 15 5.22 -3.86 -3.32
N ARG A 16 4.75 -5.09 -3.06
CA ARG A 16 4.87 -5.74 -1.75
C ARG A 16 6.33 -5.80 -1.26
N THR A 17 7.27 -6.04 -2.17
CA THR A 17 8.71 -6.09 -1.87
C THR A 17 9.26 -4.72 -1.48
N GLN A 18 8.87 -3.66 -2.19
CA GLN A 18 9.27 -2.29 -1.83
C GLN A 18 8.71 -1.89 -0.48
N LEU A 19 7.42 -2.15 -0.21
CA LEU A 19 6.82 -1.88 1.09
C LEU A 19 7.54 -2.61 2.22
N ALA A 20 7.86 -3.88 2.01
CA ALA A 20 8.65 -4.69 2.93
C ALA A 20 10.04 -4.11 3.20
N GLN A 21 10.73 -3.60 2.16
CA GLN A 21 12.02 -2.93 2.30
C GLN A 21 11.91 -1.62 3.10
N PHE A 22 10.91 -0.77 2.80
CA PHE A 22 10.72 0.50 3.51
C PHE A 22 10.45 0.31 5.00
N VAL A 23 9.64 -0.67 5.37
CA VAL A 23 9.34 -0.95 6.78
C VAL A 23 10.27 -1.97 7.42
N GLN A 24 11.26 -2.50 6.67
CA GLN A 24 12.19 -3.56 7.08
C GLN A 24 11.47 -4.78 7.68
N ARG A 25 10.42 -5.26 7.01
CA ARG A 25 9.61 -6.42 7.43
C ARG A 25 9.50 -7.47 6.35
N ASN A 26 9.07 -8.67 6.74
CA ASN A 26 8.81 -9.75 5.79
C ASN A 26 7.62 -9.41 4.89
N PRO A 27 7.75 -9.52 3.55
CA PRO A 27 6.69 -9.19 2.60
C PRO A 27 5.46 -10.08 2.75
N GLU A 28 5.67 -11.35 3.10
CA GLU A 28 4.59 -12.33 3.34
C GLU A 28 3.77 -11.93 4.58
N ASP A 29 4.42 -11.68 5.71
CA ASP A 29 3.76 -11.27 6.95
C ASP A 29 3.03 -9.92 6.76
N LEU A 30 3.65 -9.00 6.02
CA LEU A 30 3.05 -7.71 5.70
C LEU A 30 1.80 -7.87 4.83
N ARG A 31 1.81 -8.81 3.88
CA ARG A 31 0.63 -9.13 3.06
C ARG A 31 -0.51 -9.65 3.91
N HIS A 32 -0.24 -10.66 4.72
CA HIS A 32 -1.28 -11.35 5.48
C HIS A 32 -1.85 -10.48 6.60
N ARG A 33 -1.00 -9.73 7.33
CA ARG A 33 -1.43 -8.92 8.49
C ARG A 33 -1.97 -7.55 8.13
N TYR A 34 -1.49 -6.93 7.03
CA TYR A 34 -1.80 -5.54 6.73
C TYR A 34 -2.39 -5.35 5.33
N ILE A 35 -1.72 -5.79 4.26
CA ILE A 35 -2.21 -5.50 2.89
C ILE A 35 -3.56 -6.16 2.61
N ASN A 36 -3.72 -7.46 2.89
CA ASN A 36 -4.97 -8.17 2.65
C ASN A 36 -6.16 -7.53 3.37
N PRO A 37 -6.12 -7.26 4.69
CA PRO A 37 -7.22 -6.58 5.35
C PRO A 37 -7.42 -5.16 4.81
N MET A 38 -6.36 -4.40 4.52
CA MET A 38 -6.48 -3.04 3.98
C MET A 38 -7.09 -2.98 2.56
N VAL A 39 -6.83 -3.99 1.72
CA VAL A 39 -7.47 -4.12 0.42
C VAL A 39 -8.94 -4.49 0.59
N SER A 40 -9.25 -5.40 1.53
CA SER A 40 -10.64 -5.77 1.85
C SER A 40 -11.43 -4.61 2.48
N GLU A 41 -10.78 -3.77 3.27
CA GLU A 41 -11.33 -2.55 3.87
C GLU A 41 -11.51 -1.43 2.84
N GLY A 42 -11.00 -1.60 1.61
CA GLY A 42 -11.09 -0.60 0.55
C GLY A 42 -10.16 0.60 0.71
N VAL A 43 -9.20 0.55 1.64
CA VAL A 43 -8.22 1.63 1.85
C VAL A 43 -6.99 1.50 0.95
N LEU A 44 -6.68 0.29 0.49
CA LEU A 44 -5.69 0.01 -0.56
C LEU A 44 -6.37 -0.52 -1.82
N ARG A 45 -5.92 -0.07 -2.99
CA ARG A 45 -6.33 -0.60 -4.30
C ARG A 45 -5.20 -1.38 -4.96
N LEU A 46 -5.62 -2.47 -5.59
CA LEU A 46 -4.82 -3.35 -6.43
C LEU A 46 -4.71 -2.75 -7.83
N ARG A 47 -3.51 -2.70 -8.43
CA ARG A 47 -3.37 -2.29 -9.83
C ARG A 47 -3.96 -3.30 -10.82
N TYR A 48 -3.79 -4.59 -10.51
CA TYR A 48 -4.35 -5.72 -11.25
C TYR A 48 -5.29 -6.51 -10.32
N PRO A 49 -6.59 -6.17 -10.28
CA PRO A 49 -7.55 -6.86 -9.43
C PRO A 49 -7.88 -8.28 -9.93
N GLU A 50 -7.74 -8.54 -11.24
CA GLU A 50 -8.03 -9.84 -11.85
C GLU A 50 -7.07 -10.95 -11.39
N THR A 51 -5.88 -10.57 -10.95
CA THR A 51 -4.79 -11.50 -10.62
C THR A 51 -4.01 -11.02 -9.38
N PRO A 52 -4.53 -11.24 -8.16
CA PRO A 52 -3.98 -10.68 -6.92
C PRO A 52 -2.64 -11.30 -6.47
N ASN A 53 -2.25 -12.46 -7.02
CA ASN A 53 -1.00 -13.17 -6.70
C ASN A 53 0.17 -12.86 -7.66
N ARG A 54 0.04 -11.83 -8.50
CA ARG A 54 1.10 -11.44 -9.43
C ARG A 54 2.33 -10.91 -8.71
N THR A 55 3.50 -11.23 -9.26
CA THR A 55 4.79 -10.73 -8.73
C THR A 55 4.96 -9.23 -9.01
N ASP A 56 4.40 -8.76 -10.12
CA ASP A 56 4.29 -7.36 -10.54
C ASP A 56 3.09 -6.62 -9.91
N GLN A 57 2.47 -7.21 -8.87
CA GLN A 57 1.39 -6.55 -8.16
C GLN A 57 1.91 -5.34 -7.38
N VAL A 58 1.26 -4.21 -7.64
CA VAL A 58 1.50 -2.95 -6.93
C VAL A 58 0.20 -2.44 -6.31
N TYR A 59 0.36 -1.75 -5.19
CA TYR A 59 -0.72 -1.25 -4.34
C TYR A 59 -0.63 0.27 -4.27
N ARG A 60 -1.79 0.92 -4.18
CA ARG A 60 -1.90 2.35 -3.95
C ARG A 60 -2.96 2.65 -2.91
N ALA A 61 -2.76 3.68 -2.10
CA ALA A 61 -3.80 4.18 -1.21
C ALA A 61 -4.97 4.71 -2.04
N VAL A 62 -6.18 4.40 -1.59
CA VAL A 62 -7.43 4.85 -2.25
C VAL A 62 -7.71 6.31 -1.93
N VAL A 63 -7.27 6.77 -0.76
CA VAL A 63 -7.33 8.16 -0.31
C VAL A 63 -6.21 8.39 0.71
N VAL A 64 -5.24 9.26 0.42
CA VAL A 64 -4.67 10.17 1.43
C VAL A 64 -4.60 11.58 0.83
N SER A 65 -5.77 12.17 0.54
CA SER A 65 -5.86 13.62 0.34
C SER A 65 -5.66 14.33 1.68
N ASN A 66 -4.43 14.30 2.20
CA ASN A 66 -4.01 15.25 3.20
C ASN A 66 -3.45 16.44 2.42
N SER A 67 -4.36 17.25 1.88
CA SER A 67 -4.08 18.57 1.36
C SER A 67 -3.51 19.42 2.49
N ASN A 68 -2.25 19.21 2.85
CA ASN A 68 -1.48 20.17 3.61
C ASN A 68 -0.85 21.09 2.57
N SER A 69 -1.72 21.88 1.93
CA SER A 69 -1.35 23.13 1.30
C SER A 69 -0.77 24.00 2.41
N ALA A 70 0.55 23.87 2.63
CA ALA A 70 1.33 24.92 3.24
C ALA A 70 1.65 25.88 2.10
N ASP A 71 0.68 26.73 1.78
CA ASP A 71 0.93 27.96 1.04
C ASP A 71 2.02 28.74 1.80
N GLU A 72 3.08 29.03 1.06
CA GLU A 72 4.29 29.76 1.48
C GLU A 72 4.05 31.27 1.58
#